data_AF-A0A377PHM4-F1
#
_entry.id   AF-A0A377PHM4-F1
#
_cell.length_a   1.000
_cell.length_b   1.000
_cell.length_c   1.000
_cell.angle_alpha   90.00
_cell.angle_beta   90.00
_cell.angle_gamma   90.00
#
_symmetry.space_group_name_H-M   'P 1'
#
loop_
_entity.id
_entity.type
_entity.pdbx_description
1 polymer ?
#
loop_
_entity_poly.entity_id
_entity_poly.type
_entity_poly.pdbx_seq_one_letter_code
_entity_poly.pdbx_strand_id
1 'polypeptide(L)' 'MAVTKLVLVRHGESEWNKENRFTGWTDVELSDKGRSGGKIGG' A
#
# COMPACT_ATOMS: atom_id res chain seq x y z
N MET A 1 12.05 29.97 -10.92
CA MET A 1 11.95 29.15 -9.69
C MET A 1 11.72 27.71 -10.12
N ALA A 2 12.50 26.76 -9.61
CA ALA A 2 12.33 25.35 -9.95
C ALA A 2 11.14 24.77 -9.17
N VAL A 3 10.29 24.00 -9.84
CA VAL A 3 9.13 23.33 -9.22
C VAL A 3 9.52 21.89 -8.92
N THR A 4 9.50 21.52 -7.65
CA THR A 4 9.74 20.14 -7.21
C THR A 4 8.42 19.38 -7.20
N LYS A 5 8.36 18.23 -7.88
CA LYS A 5 7.21 17.32 -7.83
C LYS A 5 7.41 16.31 -6.72
N LEU A 6 6.55 16.35 -5.71
CA LEU A 6 6.45 15.32 -4.68
C LEU A 6 5.40 14.29 -5.12
N VAL A 7 5.79 13.01 -5.13
CA VAL A 7 4.87 11.90 -5.39
C VAL A 7 4.79 11.06 -4.11
N LEU A 8 3.58 10.89 -3.59
CA LEU A 8 3.28 10.03 -2.45
C LEU A 8 2.56 8.78 -2.97
N VAL A 9 3.08 7.60 -2.62
CA VAL A 9 2.49 6.31 -3.03
C VAL A 9 2.07 5.55 -1.77
N ARG A 10 0.84 5.04 -1.76
CA ARG A 10 0.32 4.17 -0.70
C ARG A 10 0.77 2.73 -0.94
N HIS A 11 1.04 1.98 0.12
CA HIS A 11 1.27 0.54 0.05
C HIS A 11 0.04 -0.22 -0.51
N GLY A 12 0.26 -1.43 -1.04
CA GLY A 12 -0.80 -2.31 -1.53
C GLY A 12 -1.77 -2.75 -0.42
N GLU A 13 -2.90 -3.35 -0.81
CA GLU A 13 -3.89 -3.90 0.13
C GLU A 13 -3.25 -4.96 1.05
N SER A 14 -3.43 -4.85 2.37
CA SER A 14 -3.03 -5.88 3.35
C SER A 14 -4.15 -6.89 3.60
N GLU A 15 -3.83 -8.06 4.14
CA GLU A 15 -4.85 -9.05 4.55
C GLU A 15 -5.86 -8.46 5.55
N TRP A 16 -5.43 -7.56 6.43
CA TRP A 16 -6.35 -6.90 7.36
C TRP A 16 -7.20 -5.81 6.73
N ASN A 17 -6.76 -5.19 5.64
CA ASN A 17 -7.65 -4.34 4.85
C ASN A 17 -8.80 -5.15 4.26
N LYS A 18 -8.52 -6.39 3.82
CA LYS A 18 -9.55 -7.32 3.34
C LYS A 18 -10.49 -7.78 4.46
N GLU A 19 -9.97 -7.97 5.68
CA GLU A 19 -10.77 -8.34 6.86
C GLU A 19 -11.48 -7.17 7.55
N ASN A 20 -11.36 -5.92 7.05
CA ASN A 20 -11.82 -4.70 7.73
C ASN A 20 -11.31 -4.57 9.18
N ARG A 21 -10.07 -5.02 9.43
CA ARG A 21 -9.42 -4.96 10.74
C ARG A 21 -8.43 -3.81 10.78
N PHE A 22 -8.35 -3.16 11.94
CA PHE A 22 -7.43 -2.05 12.15
C PHE A 22 -6.01 -2.57 12.36
N THR A 23 -5.07 -2.23 11.46
CA THR A 23 -3.68 -2.72 11.45
C THR A 23 -2.78 -2.09 12.49
N GLY A 24 -3.03 -0.84 12.89
CA GLY A 24 -2.27 -0.15 13.95
C GLY A 24 -0.76 -0.23 13.73
N TRP A 25 -0.07 -0.96 14.61
CA TRP A 25 1.39 -1.15 14.63
C TRP A 25 1.81 -2.59 14.27
N THR A 26 0.85 -3.41 13.85
CA THR A 26 1.12 -4.82 13.51
C THR A 26 1.69 -4.88 12.11
N ASP A 27 2.81 -5.59 11.95
CA ASP A 27 3.39 -5.87 10.65
C ASP A 27 2.53 -6.93 9.95
N VAL A 28 1.58 -6.48 9.12
CA VAL A 28 0.61 -7.33 8.42
C VAL A 28 1.03 -7.47 6.97
N GLU A 29 1.15 -8.71 6.51
CA GLU A 29 1.50 -8.99 5.13
C GLU A 29 0.49 -8.42 4.12
N LEU A 30 1.01 -8.08 2.94
CA LEU A 30 0.19 -7.72 1.78
C LEU A 30 -0.63 -8.92 1.32
N SER A 31 -1.89 -8.66 0.95
CA SER A 31 -2.75 -9.68 0.36
C SER A 31 -2.26 -10.08 -1.03
N ASP A 32 -2.71 -11.22 -1.54
CA ASP A 32 -2.42 -11.63 -2.92
C ASP A 32 -2.82 -10.55 -3.95
N LYS A 33 -3.88 -9.81 -3.64
CA LYS A 33 -4.33 -8.63 -4.41
C LYS A 33 -3.40 -7.42 -4.22
N GLY A 34 -2.93 -7.15 -3.01
CA GLY A 34 -1.91 -6.12 -2.75
C GLY A 34 -0.57 -6.41 -3.44
N ARG A 35 -0.14 -7.67 -3.48
CA ARG A 35 1.09 -8.12 -4.15
C ARG A 35 0.99 -8.04 -5.68
N SER A 36 -0.17 -8.35 -6.24
CA SER A 36 -0.42 -8.19 -7.69
C SER A 36 -0.60 -6.72 -8.10
N GLY A 37 -1.22 -5.91 -7.25
CA GLY A 37 -1.36 -4.46 -7.44
C GLY A 37 -0.05 -3.67 -7.28
N GLY A 38 0.95 -4.19 -6.56
CA GLY A 38 2.29 -3.59 -6.50
C GLY A 38 3.05 -3.61 -7.82
N LYS A 39 2.61 -4.41 -8.81
CA LYS A 39 3.27 -4.53 -10.13
C LYS A 39 2.83 -3.48 -11.15
N ILE A 40 1.72 -2.77 -10.91
CA ILE A 40 1.17 -1.77 -11.82
C ILE A 40 1.63 -0.33 -11.51
N GLY A 41 2.49 -0.15 -10.50
CA GLY A 41 3.04 1.15 -10.09
C GLY A 41 4.56 1.30 -10.26
N GLY A 42 5.19 0.44 -11.07
CA GLY A 42 6.61 0.54 -11.44
C GLY A 42 6.83 1.40 -12.67
#